data_AF-A0AAJ2LP62-F1
#
_entry.id   AF-A0AAJ2LP62-F1
#
_cell.length_a   1.000
_cell.length_b   1.000
_cell.length_c   1.000
_cell.angle_alpha   90.00
_cell.angle_beta   90.00
_cell.angle_gamma   90.00
#
_symmetry.space_group_name_H-M   'P 1'
#
loop_
_entity.id
_entity.type
_entity.pdbx_description
1 polymer ?
#
loop_
_entity_poly.entity_id
_entity_poly.type
_entity_poly.pdbx_seq_one_letter_code
_entity_poly.pdbx_strand_id
1 'polypeptide(L)' 'MKEVGKENILIDDALFVDQWGRSKRKLRISVTDRCNFKCVYCMPEHPEWMNKKDLLSFEQLYQFCDFMVRRGIESIR' A
#
# COMPACT_ATOMS: atom_id res chain seq x y z
N MET A 1 1.32 -29.72 15.67
CA MET A 1 -0.13 -29.79 15.33
C MET A 1 -0.70 -28.38 15.46
N LYS A 2 -0.91 -27.57 14.42
CA LYS A 2 -0.96 -27.73 12.96
C LYS A 2 -0.20 -26.52 12.38
N GLU A 3 0.93 -26.69 11.71
CA GLU A 3 0.99 -26.72 10.24
C GLU A 3 0.04 -25.72 9.58
N VAL A 4 0.48 -24.46 9.48
CA VAL A 4 -0.08 -23.49 8.54
C VAL A 4 0.82 -23.51 7.32
N GLY A 5 0.19 -23.84 6.20
CA GLY A 5 0.79 -24.32 4.96
C GLY A 5 1.86 -23.40 4.40
N LYS A 6 2.95 -24.05 3.99
CA LYS A 6 3.81 -23.61 2.89
C LYS A 6 2.94 -23.53 1.63
N GLU A 7 2.36 -22.38 1.34
CA GLU A 7 1.87 -22.07 0.00
C GLU A 7 2.91 -21.20 -0.70
N ASN A 8 3.46 -21.78 -1.77
CA ASN A 8 4.56 -21.29 -2.58
C ASN A 8 4.43 -19.79 -2.90
N ILE A 9 5.21 -18.97 -2.20
CA ILE A 9 5.64 -17.70 -2.78
C ILE A 9 6.93 -18.04 -3.48
N LEU A 10 6.85 -18.23 -4.80
CA LEU A 10 8.01 -18.09 -5.67
C LEU A 10 8.66 -16.75 -5.29
N ILE A 11 9.80 -16.82 -4.60
CA ILE A 11 10.68 -15.69 -4.35
C ILE A 11 11.29 -15.40 -5.71
N ASP A 12 10.50 -14.76 -6.56
CA ASP A 12 11.06 -14.07 -7.68
C ASP A 12 11.75 -12.87 -7.04
N ASP A 13 13.07 -12.96 -6.90
CA ASP A 13 13.96 -11.81 -6.72
C ASP A 13 13.85 -10.84 -7.94
N ALA A 14 12.87 -11.01 -8.84
CA ALA A 14 12.35 -9.95 -9.67
C ALA A 14 11.88 -8.80 -8.79
N LEU A 15 12.82 -7.88 -8.59
CA LEU A 15 12.56 -6.45 -8.60
C LEU A 15 11.24 -6.19 -9.32
N PHE A 16 10.28 -5.55 -8.63
CA PHE A 16 9.02 -5.19 -9.23
C PHE A 16 9.25 -4.29 -10.45
N VAL A 17 9.32 -4.89 -11.62
CA VAL A 17 9.64 -4.21 -12.88
C VAL A 17 8.35 -4.12 -13.67
N ASP A 18 8.00 -2.90 -14.10
CA ASP A 18 6.85 -2.72 -14.98
C ASP A 18 7.17 -3.11 -16.44
N GLN A 19 6.16 -3.05 -17.30
CA GLN A 19 6.29 -3.38 -18.73
C GLN A 19 7.27 -2.47 -19.50
N TRP A 20 7.65 -1.33 -18.92
CA TRP A 20 8.64 -0.38 -19.45
C TRP A 20 10.01 -0.54 -18.80
N GLY A 21 10.24 -1.57 -18.00
CA GLY A 21 11.55 -1.86 -17.40
C GLY A 21 11.86 -1.01 -16.16
N ARG A 22 10.89 -0.31 -15.57
CA ARG A 22 11.13 0.52 -14.37
C ARG A 22 10.98 -0.29 -13.10
N SER A 23 11.99 -0.28 -12.23
CA SER A 23 11.93 -0.90 -10.90
C SER A 23 11.12 -0.04 -9.92
N LYS A 24 10.12 -0.63 -9.28
CA LYS A 24 9.34 0.01 -8.20
C LYS A 24 10.14 -0.09 -6.91
N ARG A 25 10.56 1.06 -6.38
CA ARG A 25 11.29 1.19 -5.10
C ARG A 25 10.53 1.99 -4.05
N LYS A 26 9.48 2.71 -4.47
CA LYS A 26 8.74 3.64 -3.61
C LYS A 26 7.28 3.22 -3.51
N LEU A 27 6.78 3.14 -2.27
CA LEU A 27 5.38 2.90 -1.97
C LEU A 27 4.79 4.14 -1.32
N ARG A 28 3.65 4.63 -1.84
CA ARG A 28 2.88 5.71 -1.24
C ARG A 28 1.61 5.15 -0.64
N ILE A 29 1.35 5.42 0.63
CA ILE A 29 0.20 4.90 1.35
C ILE A 29 -0.69 6.06 1.75
N SER A 30 -1.91 6.08 1.20
CA SER A 30 -2.95 6.99 1.65
C SER A 30 -3.64 6.39 2.87
N VAL A 31 -3.33 6.91 4.06
CA VAL A 31 -3.90 6.42 5.34
C VAL A 31 -5.34 6.92 5.53
N THR A 32 -5.63 8.12 5.05
CA THR A 32 -6.96 8.72 5.13
C THR A 32 -7.20 9.61 3.92
N ASP A 33 -8.45 9.69 3.54
CA ASP A 33 -9.00 10.65 2.58
C ASP A 33 -9.25 12.02 3.21
N ARG A 34 -9.38 12.10 4.55
CA ARG A 34 -9.69 13.33 5.27
C ARG A 34 -8.54 14.31 5.31
N CYS A 35 -8.83 15.56 4.95
CA CYS A 35 -7.89 16.68 5.04
C CYS A 35 -8.52 17.83 5.83
N ASN A 36 -7.69 18.54 6.58
CA ASN A 36 -8.07 19.76 7.32
C ASN A 36 -8.09 21.02 6.43
N PHE A 37 -7.57 20.93 5.20
CA PHE A 37 -7.56 22.03 4.23
C PHE A 37 -8.54 21.78 3.08
N LYS A 38 -9.17 22.86 2.60
CA LYS A 38 -10.05 22.87 1.43
C LYS A 38 -9.37 23.58 0.26
N CYS A 39 -8.27 23.00 -0.22
CA CYS A 39 -7.52 23.58 -1.35
C CYS A 39 -8.34 23.45 -2.64
N VAL A 40 -8.57 24.56 -3.35
CA VAL A 40 -9.40 24.64 -4.57
C VAL A 40 -8.94 23.68 -5.67
N TYR A 41 -7.63 23.42 -5.77
CA TYR A 41 -7.05 22.54 -6.78
C TYR A 41 -6.97 21.06 -6.35
N CYS A 42 -7.29 20.73 -5.10
CA CYS A 42 -7.08 19.38 -4.55
C CYS A 42 -8.38 18.75 -4.03
N MET A 43 -9.20 19.52 -3.30
CA MET A 43 -10.41 19.03 -2.65
C MET A 43 -11.65 19.56 -3.40
N PRO A 44 -12.60 18.70 -3.78
CA PRO A 44 -13.85 19.14 -4.39
C PRO A 44 -14.68 19.99 -3.41
N GLU A 45 -15.64 20.74 -3.94
CA GLU A 45 -16.49 21.64 -3.16
C GLU A 45 -17.35 20.89 -2.11
N HIS A 46 -17.79 19.67 -2.46
CA HIS A 46 -18.51 18.74 -1.60
C HIS A 46 -17.79 17.38 -1.58
N PRO A 47 -16.86 17.15 -0.63
CA PRO A 47 -16.17 15.87 -0.51
C PRO A 47 -17.08 14.82 0.12
N GLU A 48 -17.18 13.66 -0.53
CA GLU A 48 -17.75 12.45 0.06
C GLU A 48 -16.64 11.66 0.74
N TRP A 49 -16.73 11.55 2.07
CA TRP A 49 -15.74 10.81 2.84
C TRP A 49 -16.05 9.33 2.86
N MET A 50 -14.99 8.53 2.76
CA MET A 50 -15.05 7.10 2.92
C MET A 50 -15.44 6.72 4.35
N ASN A 51 -16.20 5.63 4.50
CA ASN A 51 -16.51 5.12 5.82
C ASN A 51 -15.26 4.54 6.47
N LYS A 52 -15.15 4.67 7.78
CA LYS A 52 -14.00 4.20 8.55
C LYS A 52 -13.77 2.68 8.43
N LYS A 53 -14.80 1.93 8.04
CA LYS A 53 -14.76 0.48 7.83
C LYS A 53 -14.10 0.07 6.51
N ASP A 54 -14.07 0.97 5.54
CA ASP A 54 -13.48 0.72 4.23
C ASP A 54 -11.98 1.08 4.22
N LEU A 55 -11.50 1.72 5.30
CA LEU A 55 -10.08 1.98 5.52
C LEU A 55 -9.39 0.74 6.07
N LEU A 56 -8.16 0.51 5.60
CA LEU A 56 -7.31 -0.55 6.12
C LEU A 56 -7.03 -0.32 7.60
N SER A 57 -7.14 -1.39 8.40
CA SER A 57 -6.65 -1.38 9.76
C SER A 57 -5.12 -1.28 9.80
N PHE A 58 -4.58 -0.83 10.92
CA PHE A 58 -3.12 -0.75 11.11
C PHE A 58 -2.42 -2.09 10.93
N GLU A 59 -3.03 -3.19 11.36
CA GLU A 59 -2.48 -4.54 11.22
C GLU A 59 -2.38 -4.95 9.75
N GLN A 60 -3.44 -4.74 8.98
CA GLN A 60 -3.45 -5.04 7.55
C GLN A 60 -2.42 -4.19 6.79
N LEU A 61 -2.31 -2.91 7.16
CA LEU A 61 -1.33 -2.00 6.58
C LEU A 61 0.10 -2.45 6.88
N TYR A 62 0.38 -2.91 8.10
CA TYR A 62 1.67 -3.47 8.48
C TYR A 62 2.01 -4.75 7.70
N GLN A 63 1.08 -5.71 7.65
CA GLN A 63 1.27 -6.96 6.89
C GLN A 63 1.54 -6.69 5.41
N PHE A 64 0.82 -5.72 4.82
CA PHE A 64 1.03 -5.29 3.45
C PHE A 64 2.42 -4.64 3.25
N CYS A 65 2.84 -3.77 4.17
CA CYS A 65 4.17 -3.14 4.10
C CYS A 65 5.30 -4.17 4.21
N ASP A 66 5.23 -5.10 5.17
CA ASP A 66 6.25 -6.15 5.34
C ASP A 66 6.39 -7.00 4.08
N PHE A 67 5.27 -7.41 3.48
CA PHE A 67 5.26 -8.14 2.21
C PHE A 67 5.90 -7.37 1.05
N MET A 68 5.69 -6.05 0.99
CA MET A 68 6.21 -5.18 -0.05
C MET A 68 7.71 -4.88 0.11
N VAL A 69 8.17 -4.65 1.35
CA VAL A 69 9.60 -4.40 1.64
C VAL A 69 10.44 -5.63 1.32
N ARG A 70 9.94 -6.84 1.65
CA ARG A 70 10.60 -8.11 1.27
C ARG A 70 10.79 -8.30 -0.24
N ARG A 71 10.10 -7.51 -1.08
CA ARG A 71 10.15 -7.55 -2.54
C ARG A 71 10.92 -6.38 -3.17
N GLY A 72 11.68 -5.63 -2.38
CA GLY A 72 12.58 -4.58 -2.89
C GLY A 72 12.00 -3.17 -2.88
N ILE A 73 10.93 -2.91 -2.13
CA ILE A 73 10.53 -1.53 -1.80
C ILE A 73 11.51 -0.97 -0.75
N GLU A 74 12.10 0.17 -1.06
CA GLU A 74 13.13 0.84 -0.24
C GLU A 74 12.55 2.00 0.59
N SER A 75 11.50 2.67 0.09
CA SER A 75 10.93 3.84 0.77
C SER A 75 9.41 3.81 0.81
N ILE A 76 8.83 4.06 1.98
CA ILE A 76 7.37 4.18 2.19
C ILE A 76 7.06 5.61 2.65
N ARG A 77 6.03 6.23 2.09
CA ARG A 77 5.54 7.57 2.46
C ARG A 77 4.02 7.63 2.59
#